data_AF-A0AA38GWA9-F1
#
_entry.id   AF-A0AA38GWA9-F1
#
_cell.length_a   1.000
_cell.length_b   1.000
_cell.length_c   1.000
_cell.angle_alpha   90.00
_cell.angle_beta   90.00
_cell.angle_gamma   90.00
#
_symmetry.space_group_name_H-M   'P 1'
#
loop_
_entity.id
_entity.type
_entity.pdbx_description
1 polymer ?
#
loop_
_entity_poly.entity_id
_entity_poly.type
_entity_poly.pdbx_seq_one_letter_code
_entity_poly.pdbx_strand_id
1 'polypeptide(L)'
;AAFSFLFGDHRFIRKYHGEVNGDRDVEVSNWSEDGSREVRYTTPLMAPNVILKVVGTDKLKVKEKQQFKRCGNCFTITSDPIIDISGGERFVTRGELILSPGEKEQGCVVTINISLEFKSSVWGLQ
;
A
#
# COMPACT_ATOMS: atom_id res chain seq x y z
N ALA A 1 12.22 14.48 -8.27
CA ALA A 1 13.13 13.36 -7.92
C ALA A 1 12.44 12.34 -7.01
N ALA A 2 12.03 12.71 -5.79
CA ALA A 2 11.43 11.77 -4.82
C ALA A 2 10.20 11.01 -5.35
N PHE A 3 9.22 11.72 -5.94
CA PHE A 3 8.05 11.08 -6.56
C PHE A 3 8.43 10.06 -7.63
N SER A 4 9.31 10.44 -8.56
CA SER A 4 9.74 9.57 -9.65
C SER A 4 10.46 8.31 -9.14
N PHE A 5 11.25 8.45 -8.08
CA PHE A 5 11.96 7.33 -7.46
C PHE A 5 11.01 6.36 -6.75
N LEU A 6 10.09 6.88 -5.94
CA LEU A 6 9.19 6.06 -5.12
C LEU A 6 8.01 5.49 -5.92
N PHE A 7 7.47 6.26 -6.88
CA PHE A 7 6.20 5.97 -7.54
C PHE A 7 6.25 6.05 -9.07
N GLY A 8 7.21 6.77 -9.65
CA GLY A 8 7.34 6.89 -11.11
C GLY A 8 7.96 5.66 -11.78
N ASP A 9 8.73 4.85 -11.05
CA ASP A 9 9.47 3.73 -11.59
C ASP A 9 9.05 2.39 -10.98
N HIS A 10 8.58 1.46 -11.83
CA HIS A 10 8.19 0.12 -11.40
C HIS A 10 9.38 -0.64 -10.80
N ARG A 11 10.62 -0.33 -11.20
CA ARG A 11 11.82 -1.01 -10.71
C ARG A 11 11.98 -0.86 -9.20
N PHE A 12 11.68 0.31 -8.65
CA PHE A 12 11.76 0.53 -7.20
C PHE A 12 10.74 -0.31 -6.47
N ILE A 13 9.47 -0.26 -6.89
CA ILE A 13 8.38 -1.00 -6.25
C ILE A 13 8.63 -2.51 -6.31
N ARG A 14 9.02 -3.01 -7.49
CA ARG A 14 9.35 -4.42 -7.66
C ARG A 14 10.52 -4.85 -6.78
N LYS A 15 11.57 -4.03 -6.72
CA LYS A 15 12.72 -4.28 -5.85
C LYS A 15 12.32 -4.28 -4.37
N TYR A 16 11.54 -3.29 -3.94
CA TYR A 16 11.05 -3.19 -2.57
C TYR A 16 10.26 -4.44 -2.16
N HIS A 17 9.27 -4.86 -2.95
CA HIS A 17 8.50 -6.08 -2.62
C HIS A 17 9.34 -7.35 -2.72
N GLY A 18 10.30 -7.42 -3.65
CA GLY A 18 11.24 -8.53 -3.73
C GLY A 18 12.14 -8.64 -2.49
N GLU A 19 12.62 -7.52 -1.96
CA GLU A 19 13.54 -7.48 -0.80
C GLU A 19 12.80 -7.58 0.53
N VAL A 20 11.70 -6.84 0.70
CA VAL A 20 10.98 -6.71 1.98
C VAL A 20 9.95 -7.82 2.15
N ASN A 21 9.18 -8.14 1.11
CA ASN A 21 8.14 -9.17 1.19
C ASN A 21 8.63 -10.55 0.72
N GLY A 22 9.80 -10.62 0.07
CA GLY A 22 10.23 -11.82 -0.63
C GLY A 22 9.38 -12.15 -1.87
N ASP A 23 8.66 -11.17 -2.41
CA ASP A 23 7.74 -11.36 -3.53
C ASP A 23 8.40 -11.02 -4.86
N ARG A 24 8.69 -12.05 -5.65
CA ARG A 24 9.29 -11.93 -6.98
C ARG A 24 8.27 -11.78 -8.09
N ASP A 25 7.00 -12.04 -7.80
CA ASP A 25 5.90 -12.07 -8.76
C ASP A 25 5.04 -10.79 -8.69
N VAL A 26 5.57 -9.74 -8.05
CA VAL A 26 4.92 -8.43 -7.94
C VAL A 26 4.63 -7.84 -9.33
N GLU A 27 3.37 -7.51 -9.54
CA GLU A 27 2.88 -6.87 -10.76
C GLU A 27 2.59 -5.40 -10.48
N VAL A 28 3.08 -4.53 -11.36
CA VAL A 28 2.86 -3.07 -11.28
C VAL A 28 2.37 -2.64 -12.65
N SER A 29 1.14 -2.14 -12.73
CA SER A 29 0.62 -1.55 -13.96
C SER A 29 1.24 -0.17 -14.20
N ASN A 30 1.28 0.25 -15.46
CA ASN A 30 1.56 1.64 -15.78
C ASN A 30 0.50 2.56 -15.15
N TRP A 31 0.87 3.82 -14.93
CA TRP A 31 -0.09 4.88 -14.65
C TRP A 31 -1.00 5.10 -15.87
N SER A 32 -2.30 5.18 -15.67
CA SER A 32 -3.27 5.61 -16.66
C SER A 32 -3.34 7.13 -16.76
N GLU A 33 -4.07 7.62 -17.77
CA GLU A 33 -4.26 9.06 -18.02
C GLU A 33 -4.94 9.79 -16.85
N ASP A 34 -5.84 9.10 -16.14
CA ASP A 34 -6.51 9.63 -14.94
C ASP A 34 -5.63 9.58 -13.68
N GLY A 35 -4.37 9.11 -13.80
CA GLY A 35 -3.43 9.00 -12.70
C GLY A 35 -3.72 7.83 -11.77
N SER A 36 -4.47 6.81 -12.19
CA SER A 36 -4.63 5.57 -11.43
C SER A 36 -3.61 4.50 -11.85
N ARG A 37 -3.36 3.54 -10.96
CA ARG A 37 -2.67 2.29 -11.30
C ARG A 37 -3.02 1.19 -10.32
N GLU A 38 -2.62 -0.02 -10.65
CA GLU A 38 -2.80 -1.21 -9.83
C GLU A 38 -1.44 -1.84 -9.51
N VAL A 39 -1.27 -2.23 -8.25
CA VAL A 39 -0.12 -2.99 -7.76
C VAL A 39 -0.63 -4.28 -7.14
N ARG A 40 -0.10 -5.42 -7.56
CA ARG A 40 -0.41 -6.72 -6.97
C ARG A 40 0.85 -7.30 -6.39
N TYR A 41 0.79 -7.67 -5.12
CA TYR A 41 1.92 -8.25 -4.42
C TYR A 41 1.46 -9.24 -3.37
N THR A 42 2.39 -10.09 -2.95
CA THR A 42 2.26 -10.95 -1.79
C THR A 42 3.07 -10.35 -0.64
N THR A 43 2.55 -10.43 0.58
CA THR A 43 3.27 -10.03 1.79
C THR A 43 3.18 -11.12 2.85
N PRO A 44 4.27 -11.42 3.60
CA PRO A 44 4.21 -12.39 4.67
C PRO A 44 3.25 -11.94 5.78
N LEU A 45 2.43 -12.87 6.26
CA LEU A 45 1.58 -12.65 7.42
C LEU A 45 2.40 -12.90 8.69
N MET A 46 2.89 -11.84 9.31
CA MET A 46 3.59 -11.94 10.60
C MET A 46 2.59 -12.02 11.75
N ALA A 47 1.93 -13.18 11.88
CA ALA A 47 0.97 -13.45 12.95
C ALA A 47 1.36 -14.70 13.76
N PRO A 48 0.92 -14.82 15.03
CA PRO A 48 1.12 -16.04 15.81
C PRO A 48 0.52 -17.28 15.10
N ASN A 49 1.14 -18.46 15.30
CA ASN A 49 0.72 -19.72 14.65
C ASN A 49 -0.76 -20.06 14.80
N VAL A 50 -1.40 -19.68 15.91
CA VAL A 50 -2.84 -19.89 16.11
C VAL A 50 -3.67 -19.10 15.11
N ILE A 51 -3.28 -17.86 14.78
CA ILE A 51 -3.94 -17.04 13.78
C ILE A 51 -3.67 -17.59 12.38
N LEU A 52 -2.43 -18.00 12.09
CA LEU A 52 -2.07 -18.60 10.79
C LEU A 52 -2.91 -19.87 10.51
N LYS A 53 -3.16 -20.69 11.52
CA LYS A 53 -4.03 -21.87 11.40
C LYS A 53 -5.49 -21.51 11.10
N VAL A 54 -5.99 -20.42 11.68
CA VAL A 54 -7.36 -19.94 11.44
C VAL A 54 -7.49 -19.30 10.06
N VAL A 55 -6.52 -18.49 9.66
CA VAL A 55 -6.50 -17.80 8.36
C VAL A 55 -6.17 -18.76 7.22
N GLY A 56 -5.44 -19.86 7.51
CA GLY A 56 -5.09 -20.90 6.55
C GLY A 56 -3.93 -20.56 5.62
N THR A 57 -3.24 -19.44 5.84
CA THR A 57 -2.09 -19.00 5.04
C THR A 57 -1.10 -18.21 5.88
N ASP A 58 0.18 -18.29 5.53
CA ASP A 58 1.28 -17.48 6.06
C ASP A 58 1.64 -16.29 5.16
N LYS A 59 0.91 -16.11 4.07
CA LYS A 59 1.08 -15.03 3.09
C LYS A 59 -0.26 -14.43 2.70
N LEU A 60 -0.28 -13.11 2.58
CA LEU A 60 -1.42 -12.34 2.10
C LEU A 60 -1.19 -11.92 0.66
N LYS A 61 -2.15 -12.19 -0.22
CA LYS A 61 -2.19 -11.56 -1.53
C LYS A 61 -2.89 -10.21 -1.39
N VAL A 62 -2.28 -9.18 -1.94
CA VAL A 62 -2.77 -7.80 -1.87
C VAL A 62 -2.94 -7.27 -3.28
N LYS A 63 -4.12 -6.70 -3.51
CA LYS A 63 -4.44 -5.93 -4.71
C LYS A 63 -4.63 -4.47 -4.30
N GLU A 64 -3.67 -3.63 -4.63
CA GLU A 64 -3.67 -2.23 -4.24
C GLU A 64 -3.98 -1.33 -5.44
N LYS A 65 -5.02 -0.51 -5.30
CA LYS A 65 -5.28 0.58 -6.24
C LYS A 65 -4.60 1.84 -5.72
N GLN A 66 -3.84 2.48 -6.59
CA GLN A 66 -3.18 3.74 -6.27
C GLN A 66 -3.71 4.85 -7.17
N GLN A 67 -3.95 6.02 -6.57
CA GLN A 67 -4.39 7.21 -7.27
C GLN A 67 -3.40 8.34 -7.00
N PHE A 68 -2.88 8.90 -8.09
CA PHE A 68 -2.02 10.06 -8.07
C PHE A 68 -2.84 11.34 -8.22
N LYS A 69 -2.49 12.35 -7.41
CA LYS A 69 -2.96 13.72 -7.56
C LYS A 69 -1.82 14.70 -7.33
N ARG A 70 -1.73 15.74 -8.16
CA ARG A 70 -0.83 16.88 -7.94
C ARG A 70 -1.63 18.11 -7.51
N CYS A 71 -1.18 18.77 -6.46
CA CYS A 71 -1.73 20.05 -6.00
C CYS A 71 -0.57 21.03 -5.81
N GLY A 72 -0.35 21.91 -6.80
CA GLY A 72 0.81 22.80 -6.83
C GLY A 72 2.14 22.03 -6.81
N ASN A 73 2.93 22.24 -5.75
CA ASN A 73 4.20 21.58 -5.53
C ASN A 73 4.09 20.32 -4.64
N CYS A 74 2.87 19.95 -4.24
CA CYS A 74 2.61 18.75 -3.48
C CYS A 74 2.12 17.62 -4.38
N PHE A 75 2.55 16.40 -4.07
CA PHE A 75 2.11 15.17 -4.73
C PHE A 75 1.44 14.29 -3.68
N THR A 76 0.25 13.81 -3.97
CA THR A 76 -0.47 12.86 -3.12
C THR A 76 -0.64 11.56 -3.87
N ILE A 77 -0.29 10.45 -3.22
CA ILE A 77 -0.68 9.10 -3.61
C ILE A 77 -1.67 8.59 -2.58
N THR A 78 -2.89 8.32 -3.00
CA THR A 78 -3.85 7.55 -2.20
C THR A 78 -3.74 6.08 -2.61
N SER A 79 -3.73 5.19 -1.63
CA SER A 79 -3.61 3.75 -1.79
C SER A 79 -4.77 3.05 -1.11
N ASP A 80 -5.51 2.23 -1.85
CA ASP A 80 -6.62 1.42 -1.34
C ASP A 80 -6.26 -0.08 -1.51
N PRO A 81 -5.53 -0.68 -0.56
CA PRO A 81 -5.19 -2.10 -0.62
C PRO A 81 -6.38 -2.98 -0.24
N ILE A 82 -6.62 -3.99 -1.07
CA ILE A 82 -7.60 -5.06 -0.85
C ILE A 82 -6.82 -6.33 -0.54
N ILE A 83 -7.03 -6.86 0.66
CA ILE A 83 -6.37 -8.08 1.14
C ILE A 83 -7.27 -9.28 0.79
N ASP A 84 -6.74 -10.20 0.00
CA ASP A 84 -7.45 -11.41 -0.43
C ASP A 84 -7.32 -12.52 0.63
N ILE A 85 -8.06 -12.37 1.73
CA ILE A 85 -8.23 -13.39 2.78
C ILE A 85 -9.67 -13.47 3.25
N SER A 86 -10.03 -14.62 3.84
CA SER A 86 -11.29 -14.75 4.57
C SER A 86 -11.38 -13.72 5.71
N GLY A 87 -12.45 -12.91 5.70
CA GLY A 87 -12.64 -11.83 6.67
C GLY A 87 -11.95 -10.51 6.28
N GLY A 88 -11.15 -10.48 5.22
CA GLY A 88 -10.49 -9.27 4.72
C GLY A 88 -11.49 -8.19 4.30
N GLU A 89 -12.68 -8.59 3.84
CA GLU A 89 -13.78 -7.70 3.47
C GLU A 89 -14.31 -6.86 4.64
N ARG A 90 -14.05 -7.29 5.87
CA ARG A 90 -14.45 -6.58 7.11
C ARG A 90 -13.55 -5.39 7.41
N PHE A 91 -12.43 -5.26 6.71
CA PHE A 91 -11.50 -4.16 6.88
C PHE A 91 -11.58 -3.21 5.69
N VAL A 92 -11.27 -1.95 5.93
CA VAL A 92 -10.91 -0.97 4.90
C VAL A 92 -9.55 -0.44 5.32
N THR A 93 -8.54 -0.69 4.52
CA THR A 93 -7.24 -0.07 4.72
C THR A 93 -7.10 1.05 3.70
N ARG A 94 -6.61 2.20 4.14
CA ARG A 94 -6.28 3.31 3.25
C ARG A 94 -4.94 3.90 3.63
N GLY A 95 -4.08 4.03 2.64
CA GLY A 95 -2.83 4.77 2.72
C GLY A 95 -2.97 6.11 2.01
N GLU A 96 -2.39 7.14 2.58
CA GLU A 96 -2.18 8.41 1.91
C GLU A 96 -0.73 8.83 2.13
N LEU A 97 0.01 8.96 1.03
CA LEU A 97 1.36 9.49 1.05
C LEU A 97 1.36 10.86 0.39
N ILE A 98 1.89 11.85 1.10
CA ILE A 98 2.00 13.23 0.65
C ILE A 98 3.47 13.60 0.59
N LEU A 99 3.92 14.03 -0.58
CA LEU A 99 5.23 14.63 -0.80
C LEU A 99 5.04 16.14 -0.89
N SER A 100 5.70 16.89 -0.01
CA SER A 100 5.71 18.36 -0.04
C SER A 100 7.15 18.92 -0.03
N PRO A 101 7.36 20.16 -0.48
CA PRO A 101 8.65 20.84 -0.34
C PRO A 101 9.07 20.95 1.13
N GLY A 102 10.33 20.65 1.43
CA GLY A 102 10.91 20.88 2.74
C GLY A 102 11.38 22.32 2.94
N GLU A 103 11.71 22.68 4.19
CA GLU A 103 12.19 24.03 4.56
C GLU A 103 13.58 24.37 4.00
N LYS A 104 14.40 23.34 3.72
CA LYS A 104 15.73 23.50 3.10
C LYS A 104 15.61 23.46 1.59
N GLU A 105 16.48 24.20 0.88
CA GLU A 105 16.62 24.03 -0.57
C GLU A 105 16.86 22.55 -0.91
N GLN A 106 16.07 22.03 -1.87
CA GLN A 106 16.06 20.62 -2.30
C GLN A 106 15.56 19.60 -1.26
N GLY A 107 15.02 20.04 -0.12
CA GLY A 107 14.37 19.17 0.85
C GLY A 107 12.98 18.68 0.39
N CYS A 108 12.58 17.49 0.85
CA CYS A 108 11.23 16.97 0.69
C CYS A 108 10.75 16.40 2.02
N VAL A 109 9.51 16.74 2.39
CA VAL A 109 8.81 16.11 3.51
C VAL A 109 7.92 15.02 2.93
N VAL A 110 8.00 13.83 3.55
CA VAL A 110 7.15 12.68 3.24
C VAL A 110 6.23 12.46 4.43
N THR A 111 4.94 12.69 4.25
CA THR A 111 3.91 12.38 5.24
C THR A 111 3.19 11.11 4.81
N ILE A 112 3.07 10.14 5.72
CA ILE A 112 2.36 8.89 5.47
C ILE A 112 1.26 8.76 6.51
N ASN A 113 0.02 8.79 6.05
CA ASN A 113 -1.16 8.53 6.85
C ASN A 113 -1.68 7.14 6.48
N ILE A 114 -1.86 6.27 7.48
CA ILE A 114 -2.43 4.94 7.28
C ILE A 114 -3.64 4.84 8.21
N SER A 115 -4.78 4.48 7.65
CA SER A 115 -5.97 4.12 8.40
C SER A 115 -6.37 2.69 8.13
N LEU A 116 -6.87 2.05 9.18
CA LEU A 116 -7.55 0.77 9.14
C LEU A 116 -8.89 0.96 9.81
N GLU A 117 -9.97 0.75 9.07
CA GLU A 117 -11.33 0.82 9.57
C GLU A 117 -11.95 -0.57 9.57
N PHE A 118 -12.66 -0.91 10.64
CA PHE A 118 -13.42 -2.15 10.73
C PHE A 118 -14.87 -1.85 10.33
N LYS A 119 -15.36 -2.47 9.26
CA LYS A 119 -16.70 -2.23 8.70
C LYS A 119 -17.84 -2.76 9.59
N SER A 120 -17.54 -3.65 10.53
CA SER A 120 -18.56 -4.21 11.43
C SER A 120 -18.48 -3.59 12.82
N SER A 121 -19.63 -3.40 13.46
CA SER A 121 -19.80 -2.91 14.84
C SER A 121 -19.35 -3.91 15.91
N VAL A 122 -18.22 -4.59 15.73
CA VAL A 122 -17.75 -5.60 16.68
C VAL A 122 -16.86 -4.93 17.71
N TRP A 123 -17.49 -4.24 18.64
CA TRP A 123 -16.94 -4.11 19.98
C TRP A 123 -17.20 -5.45 20.68
N GLY A 124 -16.22 -6.36 20.63
CA GLY A 124 -16.20 -7.56 21.48
C GLY A 124 -16.27 -8.88 20.74
N LEU A 125 -15.24 -9.69 20.94
CA LEU A 125 -15.40 -11.13 21.12
C LEU A 125 -16.43 -11.35 22.23
N GLN A 126 -17.52 -12.05 21.94
CA GLN A 126 -18.31 -12.76 22.95
C GLN A 126 -17.93 -14.25 22.89
#